data_AF-A0AAD2CJW9-F1
#
_entry.id   AF-A0AAD2CJW9-F1
#
_cell.length_a   1.000
_cell.length_b   1.000
_cell.length_c   1.000
_cell.angle_alpha   90.00
_cell.angle_beta   90.00
_cell.angle_gamma   90.00
#
_symmetry.space_group_name_H-M   'P 1'
#
loop_
_entity.id
_entity.type
_entity.pdbx_description
1 polymer ?
#
loop_
_entity_poly.entity_id
_entity_poly.type
_entity_poly.pdbx_seq_one_letter_code
_entity_poly.pdbx_strand_id
1 'polypeptide(L)'
;MTKNNNNNNNNNKMNKNDDWQKQLKIILNQRRGVGNFKDYTVSEKHAKRMQQLAESVPEVYNNPSSTPRSKWFDHPNYRRNSQMPMFHVHFRQEMQSVLAYLEKAHTLSSCSGKNPYQSCKSAFWQFQGCMGGLNGHVSIEEYAWFPVFQNLFPKVDLRFLFEDHEGLHRAEDQVMQALQDLTDRASSFQQEEKDNDDLEERVVSCIQLVMDFDQQLMGHLGEEEEILMPMSLTFEKRMPL
;
A
#
# COMPACT_ATOMS: atom_id res chain seq x y z
N MET A 1 28.07 -1.31 49.23
CA MET A 1 28.07 0.14 48.94
C MET A 1 27.92 0.31 47.44
N THR A 2 26.68 0.44 47.01
CA THR A 2 26.23 0.34 45.63
C THR A 2 26.24 1.74 45.01
N LYS A 3 26.90 1.91 43.87
CA LYS A 3 26.99 3.17 43.13
C LYS A 3 25.68 3.42 42.38
N ASN A 4 24.97 4.49 42.74
CA ASN A 4 23.87 5.04 41.95
C ASN A 4 24.46 5.91 40.83
N ASN A 5 24.32 5.46 39.58
CA ASN A 5 24.47 6.30 38.39
C ASN A 5 23.08 6.63 37.86
N ASN A 6 22.57 7.81 38.24
CA ASN A 6 21.45 8.45 37.55
C ASN A 6 22.02 9.14 36.31
N ASN A 7 21.87 8.51 35.14
CA ASN A 7 22.08 9.18 33.87
C ASN A 7 20.73 9.61 33.28
N ASN A 8 20.65 10.93 33.06
CA ASN A 8 19.56 11.66 32.45
C ASN A 8 19.14 11.07 31.09
N ASN A 9 17.90 10.54 31.03
CA ASN A 9 17.18 10.24 29.81
C ASN A 9 16.38 11.47 29.34
N ASN A 10 17.09 12.54 29.00
CA ASN A 10 16.52 13.70 28.30
C ASN A 10 17.27 13.87 26.98
N ASN A 11 16.79 13.22 25.90
CA ASN A 11 16.99 13.61 24.50
C ASN A 11 16.38 12.58 23.55
N ASN A 12 15.08 12.71 23.24
CA ASN A 12 14.49 12.45 21.91
C ASN A 12 12.95 12.54 21.99
N LYS A 13 12.44 13.75 22.23
CA LYS A 13 11.15 14.12 21.63
C LYS A 13 11.49 14.79 20.30
N MET A 14 11.82 13.98 19.29
CA MET A 14 11.68 14.45 17.91
C MET A 14 10.21 14.85 17.74
N ASN A 15 10.01 16.05 17.23
CA ASN A 15 8.70 16.64 17.01
C ASN A 15 7.93 15.73 16.03
N LYS A 16 6.95 14.95 16.51
CA LYS A 16 6.16 14.00 15.70
C LYS A 16 5.50 14.67 14.47
N ASN A 17 5.30 15.98 14.52
CA ASN A 17 4.69 16.75 13.44
C ASN A 17 5.57 16.92 12.19
N ASP A 18 6.90 16.76 12.26
CA ASP A 18 7.77 16.92 11.07
C ASP A 18 8.08 15.59 10.37
N ASP A 19 7.68 14.46 10.96
CA ASP A 19 8.01 13.13 10.45
C ASP A 19 7.11 12.72 9.28
N TRP A 20 5.80 13.01 9.36
CA TRP A 20 4.85 12.65 8.32
C TRP A 20 5.12 13.37 6.99
N GLN A 21 5.52 14.65 7.02
CA GLN A 21 5.81 15.41 5.79
C GLN A 21 7.00 14.83 5.01
N LYS A 22 8.02 14.35 5.74
CA LYS A 22 9.18 13.71 5.12
C LYS A 22 8.80 12.39 4.49
N GLN A 23 8.04 11.57 5.21
CA GLN A 23 7.55 10.29 4.71
C GLN A 23 6.60 10.47 3.51
N LEU A 24 5.69 11.43 3.57
CA LEU A 24 4.81 11.78 2.44
C LEU A 24 5.63 12.19 1.21
N LYS A 25 6.63 13.05 1.37
CA LYS A 25 7.53 13.44 0.26
C LYS A 25 8.29 12.24 -0.30
N ILE A 26 8.71 11.28 0.53
CA ILE A 26 9.33 10.04 0.04
C ILE A 26 8.31 9.30 -0.84
N ILE A 27 7.10 9.08 -0.36
CA ILE A 27 6.03 8.39 -1.11
C ILE A 27 5.74 9.08 -2.44
N LEU A 28 5.53 10.41 -2.45
CA LEU A 28 5.19 11.16 -3.65
C LEU A 28 6.31 11.18 -4.71
N ASN A 29 7.57 10.98 -4.29
CA ASN A 29 8.72 10.91 -5.21
C ASN A 29 9.06 9.48 -5.67
N GLN A 30 8.38 8.45 -5.16
CA GLN A 30 8.58 7.07 -5.61
C GLN A 30 8.14 6.89 -7.06
N ARG A 31 8.87 6.07 -7.82
CA ARG A 31 8.52 5.73 -9.21
C ARG A 31 7.55 4.56 -9.25
N ARG A 32 6.29 4.78 -8.84
CA ARG A 32 5.28 3.70 -8.75
C ARG A 32 4.65 3.27 -10.06
N GLY A 33 4.84 4.05 -11.12
CA GLY A 33 4.36 3.75 -12.48
C GLY A 33 5.13 2.65 -13.23
N VAL A 34 5.89 1.81 -12.53
CA VAL A 34 6.76 0.78 -13.14
C VAL A 34 6.29 -0.61 -12.73
N GLY A 35 6.25 -1.55 -13.69
CA GLY A 35 5.85 -2.92 -13.38
C GLY A 35 6.83 -3.66 -12.46
N ASN A 36 8.10 -3.24 -12.42
CA ASN A 36 9.12 -3.79 -11.53
C ASN A 36 9.32 -2.89 -10.31
N PHE A 37 8.22 -2.52 -9.64
CA PHE A 37 8.28 -1.67 -8.46
C PHE A 37 9.01 -2.41 -7.34
N LYS A 38 9.95 -1.75 -6.65
CA LYS A 38 10.75 -2.37 -5.58
C LYS A 38 10.80 -1.54 -4.30
N ASP A 39 10.20 -0.35 -4.33
CA ASP A 39 10.29 0.62 -3.25
C ASP A 39 9.15 0.38 -2.23
N TYR A 40 9.02 -0.86 -1.74
CA TYR A 40 8.12 -1.21 -0.64
C TYR A 40 8.92 -1.78 0.53
N THR A 41 8.39 -1.60 1.74
CA THR A 41 9.04 -2.09 2.95
C THR A 41 8.65 -3.55 3.17
N VAL A 42 9.63 -4.43 3.04
CA VAL A 42 9.47 -5.84 3.38
C VAL A 42 9.32 -5.97 4.90
N SER A 43 8.20 -6.56 5.34
CA SER A 43 8.00 -6.88 6.76
C SER A 43 8.91 -8.03 7.21
N GLU A 44 9.28 -8.08 8.50
CA GLU A 44 10.01 -9.24 9.02
C GLU A 44 9.23 -10.54 8.84
N LYS A 45 7.89 -10.47 8.90
CA LYS A 45 7.01 -11.61 8.64
C LYS A 45 7.17 -12.10 7.21
N HIS A 46 7.21 -11.19 6.23
CA HIS A 46 7.42 -11.53 4.83
C HIS A 46 8.79 -12.14 4.58
N ALA A 47 9.86 -11.53 5.12
CA ALA A 47 11.21 -12.09 4.97
C ALA A 47 11.29 -13.54 5.47
N LYS A 48 10.66 -13.82 6.63
CA LYS A 48 10.55 -15.19 7.16
C LYS A 48 9.71 -16.10 6.25
N ARG A 49 8.59 -15.61 5.71
CA ARG A 49 7.76 -16.35 4.76
C ARG A 49 8.55 -16.71 3.50
N MET A 50 9.26 -15.77 2.90
CA MET A 50 10.10 -16.03 1.72
C MET A 50 11.20 -17.06 1.99
N GLN A 51 11.81 -17.04 3.18
CA GLN A 51 12.76 -18.08 3.59
C GLN A 51 12.10 -19.46 3.68
N GLN A 52 10.94 -19.57 4.33
CA GLN A 52 10.18 -20.82 4.45
C GLN A 52 9.71 -21.35 3.08
N LEU A 53 9.30 -20.45 2.18
CA LEU A 53 8.91 -20.79 0.81
C LEU A 53 10.09 -21.35 0.02
N ALA A 54 11.27 -20.76 0.17
CA ALA A 54 12.49 -21.27 -0.45
C ALA A 54 12.84 -22.69 -0.02
N GLU A 55 12.61 -23.01 1.25
CA GLU A 55 12.78 -24.37 1.79
C GLU A 55 11.69 -25.34 1.30
N SER A 56 10.45 -24.87 1.17
CA SER A 56 9.26 -25.71 0.92
C SER A 56 9.07 -26.09 -0.56
N VAL A 57 9.40 -25.18 -1.48
CA VAL A 57 9.31 -25.37 -2.95
C VAL A 57 10.59 -24.86 -3.64
N PRO A 58 11.73 -25.52 -3.40
CA PRO A 58 13.04 -25.08 -3.88
C PRO A 58 13.13 -24.96 -5.41
N GLU A 59 12.32 -25.70 -6.16
CA GLU A 59 12.22 -25.60 -7.61
C GLU A 59 11.70 -24.24 -8.10
N VAL A 60 10.90 -23.55 -7.27
CA VAL A 60 10.38 -22.21 -7.56
C VAL A 60 11.35 -21.12 -7.08
N TYR A 61 11.97 -21.28 -5.91
CA TYR A 61 12.71 -20.18 -5.24
C TYR A 61 14.21 -20.43 -5.01
N ASN A 62 14.69 -21.68 -4.92
CA ASN A 62 16.12 -22.02 -4.78
C ASN A 62 16.81 -22.38 -6.11
N ASN A 63 16.08 -22.37 -7.21
CA ASN A 63 16.68 -22.51 -8.53
C ASN A 63 17.45 -21.20 -8.86
N PRO A 64 18.74 -21.21 -9.23
CA PRO A 64 19.40 -20.01 -9.80
C PRO A 64 18.76 -19.56 -11.13
N SER A 65 17.87 -20.39 -11.68
CA SER A 65 16.94 -20.09 -12.79
C SER A 65 15.56 -19.61 -12.34
N SER A 66 15.26 -19.57 -11.03
CA SER A 66 14.08 -18.86 -10.53
C SER A 66 14.16 -17.45 -11.08
N THR A 67 13.13 -17.03 -11.79
CA THR A 67 13.25 -15.84 -12.61
C THR A 67 13.30 -14.65 -11.66
N PRO A 68 14.45 -13.96 -11.47
CA PRO A 68 14.50 -12.79 -10.61
C PRO A 68 13.52 -11.75 -11.14
N ARG A 69 13.02 -10.85 -10.28
CA ARG A 69 12.05 -9.81 -10.64
C ARG A 69 12.43 -9.03 -11.91
N SER A 70 13.74 -8.80 -12.12
CA SER A 70 14.29 -8.16 -13.33
C SER A 70 14.14 -8.94 -14.62
N LYS A 71 13.95 -10.25 -14.57
CA LYS A 71 13.79 -11.15 -15.73
C LYS A 71 12.34 -11.60 -15.95
N TRP A 72 11.39 -11.23 -15.07
CA TRP A 72 9.98 -11.64 -15.21
C TRP A 72 9.41 -11.27 -16.57
N PHE A 73 9.63 -10.02 -17.01
CA PHE A 73 9.06 -9.47 -18.24
C PHE A 73 9.58 -10.15 -19.52
N ASP A 74 10.77 -10.76 -19.45
CA ASP A 74 11.38 -11.49 -20.56
C ASP A 74 11.03 -12.99 -20.55
N HIS A 75 10.38 -13.46 -19.48
CA HIS A 75 10.07 -14.87 -19.33
C HIS A 75 9.03 -15.32 -20.38
N PRO A 76 9.22 -16.46 -21.08
CA PRO A 76 8.29 -16.91 -22.13
C PRO A 76 6.83 -17.05 -21.67
N ASN A 77 6.63 -17.39 -20.39
CA ASN A 77 5.30 -17.54 -19.80
C ASN A 77 4.70 -16.21 -19.29
N TYR A 78 5.47 -15.12 -19.20
CA TYR A 78 4.96 -13.84 -18.72
C TYR A 78 3.86 -13.28 -19.62
N ARG A 79 4.05 -13.34 -20.96
CA ARG A 79 3.04 -12.88 -21.93
C ARG A 79 1.81 -13.79 -22.02
N ARG A 80 1.88 -14.99 -21.46
CA ARG A 80 0.81 -15.99 -21.52
C ARG A 80 -0.15 -15.87 -20.33
N ASN A 81 0.34 -15.39 -19.19
CA ASN A 81 -0.39 -15.30 -17.93
C ASN A 81 -0.93 -13.90 -17.65
N SER A 82 -1.81 -13.80 -16.64
CA SER A 82 -2.32 -12.54 -16.10
C SER A 82 -1.15 -11.61 -15.73
N GLN A 83 -1.19 -10.37 -16.24
CA GLN A 83 -0.17 -9.36 -15.97
C GLN A 83 -0.41 -8.68 -14.61
N MET A 84 -0.43 -9.46 -13.52
CA MET A 84 -0.66 -8.99 -12.15
C MET A 84 0.13 -7.70 -11.81
N PRO A 85 1.46 -7.60 -12.08
CA PRO A 85 2.20 -6.38 -11.77
C PRO A 85 1.68 -5.14 -12.51
N MET A 86 1.11 -5.30 -13.70
CA MET A 86 0.53 -4.19 -14.47
C MET A 86 -0.79 -3.71 -13.90
N PHE A 87 -1.60 -4.61 -13.31
CA PHE A 87 -2.76 -4.21 -12.53
C PHE A 87 -2.35 -3.47 -11.26
N HIS A 88 -1.30 -3.94 -10.58
CA HIS A 88 -0.81 -3.31 -9.35
C HIS A 88 -0.28 -1.89 -9.58
N VAL A 89 0.33 -1.62 -10.74
CA VAL A 89 0.78 -0.26 -11.11
C VAL A 89 -0.33 0.77 -10.98
N HIS A 90 -1.55 0.44 -11.42
CA HIS A 90 -2.69 1.35 -11.32
C HIS A 90 -2.95 1.74 -9.86
N PHE A 91 -3.18 0.78 -8.97
CA PHE A 91 -3.51 1.05 -7.56
C PHE A 91 -2.41 1.85 -6.85
N ARG A 92 -1.14 1.56 -7.14
CA ARG A 92 0.00 2.31 -6.59
C ARG A 92 -0.01 3.79 -6.98
N GLN A 93 -0.35 4.08 -8.24
CA GLN A 93 -0.43 5.45 -8.77
C GLN A 93 -1.67 6.19 -8.24
N GLU A 94 -2.79 5.48 -8.10
CA GLU A 94 -4.01 6.06 -7.54
C GLU A 94 -3.79 6.48 -6.08
N MET A 95 -3.14 5.64 -5.26
CA MET A 95 -2.80 6.00 -3.88
C MET A 95 -1.85 7.19 -3.78
N GLN A 96 -0.84 7.28 -4.66
CA GLN A 96 0.00 8.49 -4.76
C GLN A 96 -0.83 9.73 -5.10
N SER A 97 -1.82 9.60 -5.98
CA SER A 97 -2.69 10.72 -6.37
C SER A 97 -3.58 11.18 -5.22
N VAL A 98 -4.15 10.24 -4.44
CA VAL A 98 -4.91 10.56 -3.21
C VAL A 98 -4.03 11.37 -2.24
N LEU A 99 -2.82 10.90 -1.97
CA LEU A 99 -1.88 11.58 -1.08
C LEU A 99 -1.47 12.98 -1.59
N ALA A 100 -1.29 13.14 -2.90
CA ALA A 100 -1.00 14.44 -3.51
C ALA A 100 -2.17 15.43 -3.36
N TYR A 101 -3.42 14.95 -3.48
CA TYR A 101 -4.59 15.78 -3.22
C TYR A 101 -4.67 16.20 -1.75
N LEU A 102 -4.35 15.32 -0.82
CA LEU A 102 -4.34 15.66 0.60
C LEU A 102 -3.20 16.61 0.98
N GLU A 103 -1.99 16.47 0.41
CA GLU A 103 -0.89 17.44 0.57
C GLU A 103 -1.32 18.85 0.11
N LYS A 104 -2.05 18.91 -1.02
CA LYS A 104 -2.61 20.15 -1.53
C LYS A 104 -3.70 20.69 -0.61
N ALA A 105 -4.57 19.84 -0.08
CA ALA A 105 -5.60 20.24 0.90
C ALA A 105 -4.95 20.86 2.14
N HIS A 106 -3.91 20.23 2.68
CA HIS A 106 -3.14 20.73 3.83
C HIS A 106 -2.55 22.12 3.55
N THR A 107 -1.88 22.26 2.40
CA THR A 107 -1.30 23.55 2.00
C THR A 107 -2.36 24.66 1.92
N LEU A 108 -3.58 24.32 1.46
CA LEU A 108 -4.68 25.28 1.35
C LEU A 108 -5.31 25.58 2.72
N SER A 109 -5.46 24.60 3.63
CA SER A 109 -6.00 24.84 4.97
C SER A 109 -5.11 25.75 5.81
N SER A 110 -3.77 25.66 5.63
CA SER A 110 -2.82 26.54 6.30
C SER A 110 -2.76 27.96 5.71
N CYS A 111 -3.43 28.23 4.60
CA CYS A 111 -3.42 29.53 3.90
C CYS A 111 -4.74 30.28 4.08
N SER A 112 -4.71 31.41 4.79
CA SER A 112 -5.91 32.24 5.02
C SER A 112 -6.64 32.57 3.71
N GLY A 113 -7.96 32.33 3.71
CA GLY A 113 -8.86 32.60 2.59
C GLY A 113 -8.83 31.58 1.44
N LYS A 114 -8.08 30.48 1.57
CA LYS A 114 -8.10 29.37 0.60
C LYS A 114 -9.01 28.24 1.10
N ASN A 115 -9.83 27.69 0.21
CA ASN A 115 -10.74 26.60 0.54
C ASN A 115 -10.16 25.25 0.05
N PRO A 116 -9.91 24.26 0.94
CA PRO A 116 -9.35 22.96 0.56
C PRO A 116 -10.39 21.97 -0.01
N TYR A 117 -11.69 22.31 -0.03
CA TYR A 117 -12.80 21.43 -0.39
C TYR A 117 -12.58 20.65 -1.69
N GLN A 118 -12.16 21.31 -2.76
CA GLN A 118 -11.98 20.64 -4.05
C GLN A 118 -10.88 19.58 -3.98
N SER A 119 -9.81 19.81 -3.21
CA SER A 119 -8.73 18.85 -3.01
C SER A 119 -9.20 17.67 -2.16
N CYS A 120 -9.91 17.91 -1.05
CA CYS A 120 -10.49 16.85 -0.22
C CYS A 120 -11.47 15.98 -1.02
N LYS A 121 -12.35 16.61 -1.79
CA LYS A 121 -13.31 15.94 -2.67
C LYS A 121 -12.60 15.08 -3.72
N SER A 122 -11.55 15.59 -4.36
CA SER A 122 -10.76 14.82 -5.32
C SER A 122 -10.09 13.61 -4.66
N ALA A 123 -9.53 13.76 -3.45
CA ALA A 123 -8.95 12.64 -2.70
C ALA A 123 -10.00 11.55 -2.40
N PHE A 124 -11.19 11.94 -1.94
CA PHE A 124 -12.30 11.03 -1.65
C PHE A 124 -12.71 10.22 -2.90
N TRP A 125 -13.06 10.89 -4.00
CA TRP A 125 -13.50 10.18 -5.21
C TRP A 125 -12.41 9.32 -5.82
N GLN A 126 -11.16 9.77 -5.74
CA GLN A 126 -10.02 9.01 -6.23
C GLN A 126 -9.80 7.73 -5.42
N PHE A 127 -9.86 7.82 -4.09
CA PHE A 127 -9.74 6.67 -3.21
C PHE A 127 -10.91 5.70 -3.41
N GLN A 128 -12.16 6.20 -3.42
CA GLN A 128 -13.34 5.38 -3.64
C GLN A 128 -13.30 4.64 -4.99
N GLY A 129 -12.90 5.31 -6.06
CA GLY A 129 -12.74 4.69 -7.38
C GLY A 129 -11.66 3.62 -7.40
N CYS A 130 -10.51 3.90 -6.76
CA CYS A 130 -9.42 2.95 -6.60
C CYS A 130 -9.87 1.68 -5.88
N MET A 131 -10.58 1.82 -4.75
CA MET A 131 -11.04 0.69 -3.95
C MET A 131 -12.11 -0.14 -4.67
N GLY A 132 -13.01 0.50 -5.43
CA GLY A 132 -13.94 -0.22 -6.29
C GLY A 132 -13.25 -1.16 -7.29
N GLY A 133 -12.12 -0.72 -7.86
CA GLY A 133 -11.27 -1.55 -8.70
C GLY A 133 -10.52 -2.64 -7.92
N LEU A 134 -9.96 -2.30 -6.76
CA LEU A 134 -9.19 -3.21 -5.92
C LEU A 134 -10.06 -4.36 -5.39
N ASN A 135 -11.29 -4.08 -4.96
CA ASN A 135 -12.23 -5.10 -4.48
C ASN A 135 -12.59 -6.12 -5.58
N GLY A 136 -12.74 -5.64 -6.82
CA GLY A 136 -12.94 -6.52 -7.98
C GLY A 136 -11.70 -7.38 -8.28
N HIS A 137 -10.50 -6.81 -8.13
CA HIS A 137 -9.24 -7.51 -8.32
C HIS A 137 -9.03 -8.62 -7.28
N VAL A 138 -9.18 -8.29 -6.00
CA VAL A 138 -9.12 -9.23 -4.87
C VAL A 138 -10.11 -10.38 -5.05
N SER A 139 -11.35 -10.08 -5.47
CA SER A 139 -12.34 -11.12 -5.73
C SER A 139 -11.88 -12.13 -6.79
N ILE A 140 -11.26 -11.65 -7.88
CA ILE A 140 -10.74 -12.54 -8.92
C ILE A 140 -9.61 -13.42 -8.36
N GLU A 141 -8.74 -12.85 -7.53
CA GLU A 141 -7.64 -13.59 -6.93
C GLU A 141 -8.13 -14.70 -6.01
N GLU A 142 -9.03 -14.39 -5.09
CA GLU A 142 -9.57 -15.36 -4.14
C GLU A 142 -10.39 -16.47 -4.80
N TYR A 143 -11.23 -16.13 -5.80
CA TYR A 143 -12.11 -17.10 -6.43
C TYR A 143 -11.43 -17.92 -7.53
N ALA A 144 -10.48 -17.33 -8.27
CA ALA A 144 -9.90 -17.97 -9.45
C ALA A 144 -8.44 -18.36 -9.26
N TRP A 145 -7.60 -17.46 -8.74
CA TRP A 145 -6.15 -17.67 -8.78
C TRP A 145 -5.59 -18.41 -7.57
N PHE A 146 -5.93 -17.98 -6.36
CA PHE A 146 -5.43 -18.61 -5.13
C PHE A 146 -5.77 -20.11 -5.06
N PRO A 147 -6.98 -20.57 -5.42
CA PRO A 147 -7.28 -22.00 -5.45
C PRO A 147 -6.41 -22.78 -6.44
N VAL A 148 -6.12 -22.20 -7.60
CA VAL A 148 -5.24 -22.83 -8.61
C VAL A 148 -3.81 -22.95 -8.07
N PHE A 149 -3.27 -21.89 -7.46
CA PHE A 149 -1.94 -21.93 -6.85
C PHE A 149 -1.88 -22.91 -5.68
N GLN A 150 -2.88 -22.94 -4.80
CA GLN A 150 -2.94 -23.91 -3.69
C GLN A 150 -2.97 -25.36 -4.20
N ASN A 151 -3.69 -25.64 -5.28
CA ASN A 151 -3.74 -26.99 -5.85
C ASN A 151 -2.41 -27.39 -6.51
N LEU A 152 -1.73 -26.46 -7.17
CA LEU A 152 -0.46 -26.73 -7.87
C LEU A 152 0.75 -26.72 -6.92
N PHE A 153 0.70 -25.92 -5.86
CA PHE A 153 1.74 -25.76 -4.85
C PHE A 153 1.20 -26.04 -3.45
N PRO A 154 0.74 -27.27 -3.14
CA PRO A 154 0.05 -27.58 -1.88
C PRO A 154 0.93 -27.45 -0.63
N LYS A 155 2.25 -27.30 -0.80
CA LYS A 155 3.21 -27.03 0.28
C LYS A 155 3.30 -25.55 0.65
N VAL A 156 2.73 -24.66 -0.16
CA VAL A 156 2.76 -23.22 0.08
C VAL A 156 1.48 -22.79 0.74
N ASP A 157 1.61 -22.24 1.95
CA ASP A 157 0.49 -21.68 2.69
C ASP A 157 0.17 -20.27 2.18
N LEU A 158 -0.93 -20.14 1.42
CA LEU A 158 -1.43 -18.86 0.91
C LEU A 158 -2.49 -18.22 1.82
N ARG A 159 -2.79 -18.77 3.00
CA ARG A 159 -3.85 -18.24 3.89
C ARG A 159 -3.57 -16.80 4.33
N PHE A 160 -2.31 -16.42 4.48
CA PHE A 160 -1.94 -15.06 4.87
C PHE A 160 -2.42 -14.00 3.87
N LEU A 161 -2.55 -14.33 2.58
CA LEU A 161 -3.05 -13.37 1.58
C LEU A 161 -4.51 -13.00 1.82
N PHE A 162 -5.34 -13.99 2.19
CA PHE A 162 -6.72 -13.76 2.61
C PHE A 162 -6.80 -12.94 3.91
N GLU A 163 -5.92 -13.23 4.87
CA GLU A 163 -5.84 -12.45 6.12
C GLU A 163 -5.43 -11.00 5.88
N ASP A 164 -4.53 -10.76 4.92
CA ASP A 164 -4.11 -9.42 4.50
C ASP A 164 -5.26 -8.67 3.80
N HIS A 165 -6.06 -9.33 2.95
CA HIS A 165 -7.28 -8.73 2.35
C HIS A 165 -8.27 -8.26 3.41
N GLU A 166 -8.55 -9.10 4.41
CA GLU A 166 -9.40 -8.75 5.55
C GLU A 166 -8.84 -7.54 6.33
N GLY A 167 -7.52 -7.45 6.45
CA GLY A 167 -6.83 -6.29 7.02
C GLY A 167 -7.06 -5.02 6.20
N LEU A 168 -6.90 -5.13 4.88
CA LEU A 168 -7.08 -4.03 3.94
C LEU A 168 -8.54 -3.53 3.93
N HIS A 169 -9.54 -4.41 3.93
CA HIS A 169 -10.95 -3.98 4.00
C HIS A 169 -11.27 -3.19 5.27
N ARG A 170 -10.74 -3.60 6.43
CA ARG A 170 -10.93 -2.83 7.68
C ARG A 170 -10.25 -1.47 7.62
N ALA A 171 -9.07 -1.39 7.01
CA ALA A 171 -8.34 -0.13 6.86
C ALA A 171 -9.00 0.78 5.80
N GLU A 172 -9.56 0.21 4.74
CA GLU A 172 -10.37 0.90 3.72
C GLU A 172 -11.56 1.62 4.36
N ASP A 173 -12.35 0.94 5.20
CA ASP A 173 -13.49 1.53 5.89
C ASP A 173 -13.10 2.77 6.71
N GLN A 174 -11.97 2.69 7.43
CA GLN A 174 -11.45 3.80 8.24
C GLN A 174 -11.05 4.99 7.38
N VAL A 175 -10.35 4.74 6.26
CA VAL A 175 -9.93 5.79 5.33
C VAL A 175 -11.14 6.42 4.63
N MET A 176 -12.11 5.61 4.17
CA MET A 176 -13.35 6.09 3.56
C MET A 176 -14.12 7.01 4.51
N GLN A 177 -14.27 6.61 5.76
CA GLN A 177 -14.94 7.43 6.77
C GLN A 177 -14.20 8.75 7.03
N ALA A 178 -12.88 8.71 7.14
CA ALA A 178 -12.06 9.90 7.36
C ALA A 178 -12.11 10.88 6.18
N LEU A 179 -12.03 10.38 4.94
CA LEU A 179 -12.12 11.21 3.72
C LEU A 179 -13.51 11.82 3.55
N GLN A 180 -14.57 11.10 3.93
CA GLN A 180 -15.94 11.62 3.91
C GLN A 180 -16.12 12.74 4.95
N ASP A 181 -15.75 12.52 6.22
CA ASP A 181 -15.81 13.56 7.27
C ASP A 181 -15.01 14.80 6.87
N LEU A 182 -13.81 14.60 6.32
CA LEU A 182 -12.96 15.68 5.86
C LEU A 182 -13.62 16.48 4.72
N THR A 183 -14.26 15.80 3.76
CA THR A 183 -14.95 16.45 2.65
C THR A 183 -16.16 17.25 3.11
N ASP A 184 -16.96 16.69 4.02
CA ASP A 184 -18.14 17.35 4.57
C ASP A 184 -17.77 18.62 5.34
N ARG A 185 -16.73 18.56 6.18
CA ARG A 185 -16.23 19.73 6.92
C ARG A 185 -15.61 20.79 6.02
N ALA A 186 -14.82 20.38 5.03
CA ALA A 186 -14.25 21.32 4.07
C ALA A 186 -15.33 22.04 3.25
N SER A 187 -16.50 21.41 3.05
CA SER A 187 -17.63 22.04 2.36
C SER A 187 -18.27 23.19 3.16
N SER A 188 -18.27 23.06 4.50
CA SER A 188 -18.79 24.07 5.43
C SER A 188 -17.75 25.10 5.87
N PHE A 189 -16.53 25.01 5.36
CA PHE A 189 -15.40 25.83 5.78
C PHE A 189 -15.68 27.34 5.61
N GLN A 190 -15.83 28.04 6.73
CA GLN A 190 -15.92 29.50 6.80
C GLN A 190 -14.55 30.06 7.18
N GLN A 191 -14.21 31.27 6.71
CA GLN A 191 -12.86 31.86 6.84
C GLN A 191 -12.48 32.32 8.27
N GLU A 192 -13.11 31.77 9.32
CA GLU A 192 -12.78 32.13 10.71
C GLU A 192 -11.52 31.38 11.18
N GLU A 193 -10.60 32.08 11.86
CA GLU A 193 -9.29 31.52 12.27
C GLU A 193 -9.39 30.21 13.07
N LYS A 194 -10.42 30.06 13.90
CA LYS A 194 -10.59 28.88 14.76
C LYS A 194 -11.01 27.63 13.97
N ASP A 195 -11.70 27.78 12.85
CA ASP A 195 -12.11 26.68 11.99
C ASP A 195 -10.95 26.19 11.11
N ASN A 196 -9.93 27.03 10.90
CA ASN A 196 -8.73 26.68 10.12
C ASN A 196 -7.85 25.66 10.83
N ASP A 197 -7.61 25.84 12.14
CA ASP A 197 -6.73 24.96 12.92
C ASP A 197 -7.32 23.53 13.05
N ASP A 198 -8.63 23.39 13.30
CA ASP A 198 -9.31 22.06 13.35
C ASP A 198 -9.27 21.37 11.98
N LEU A 199 -9.47 22.11 10.88
CA LEU A 199 -9.44 21.50 9.55
C LEU A 199 -8.02 21.05 9.16
N GLU A 200 -6.99 21.86 9.46
CA GLU A 200 -5.60 21.47 9.20
C GLU A 200 -5.23 20.19 9.95
N GLU A 201 -5.54 20.11 11.25
CA GLU A 201 -5.26 18.92 12.08
C GLU A 201 -5.98 17.67 11.54
N ARG A 202 -7.21 17.82 11.04
CA ARG A 202 -7.96 16.74 10.39
C ARG A 202 -7.34 16.30 9.07
N VAL A 203 -6.86 17.24 8.25
CA VAL A 203 -6.15 16.88 7.01
C VAL A 203 -4.89 16.09 7.35
N VAL A 204 -4.09 16.52 8.33
CA VAL A 204 -2.89 15.79 8.77
C VAL A 204 -3.25 14.39 9.26
N SER A 205 -4.29 14.27 10.09
CA SER A 205 -4.77 12.97 10.59
C SER A 205 -5.21 12.05 9.45
N CYS A 206 -5.90 12.59 8.44
CA CYS A 206 -6.33 11.84 7.27
C CYS A 206 -5.14 11.41 6.39
N ILE A 207 -4.13 12.29 6.21
CA ILE A 207 -2.88 11.94 5.51
C ILE A 207 -2.21 10.73 6.17
N GLN A 208 -2.09 10.73 7.50
CA GLN A 208 -1.47 9.61 8.22
C GLN A 208 -2.24 8.31 8.03
N LEU A 209 -3.57 8.34 8.14
CA LEU A 209 -4.42 7.16 7.88
C LEU A 209 -4.25 6.63 6.46
N VAL A 210 -4.22 7.50 5.45
CA VAL A 210 -4.01 7.10 4.05
C VAL A 210 -2.59 6.56 3.84
N MET A 211 -1.57 7.10 4.50
CA MET A 211 -0.20 6.59 4.45
C MET A 211 -0.08 5.21 5.10
N ASP A 212 -0.77 4.97 6.22
CA ASP A 212 -0.79 3.67 6.88
C ASP A 212 -1.49 2.61 6.01
N PHE A 213 -2.59 2.98 5.36
CA PHE A 213 -3.26 2.13 4.37
C PHE A 213 -2.36 1.87 3.16
N ASP A 214 -1.74 2.92 2.62
CA ASP A 214 -0.81 2.82 1.48
C ASP A 214 0.35 1.87 1.81
N GLN A 215 0.93 1.98 2.99
CA GLN A 215 2.01 1.08 3.42
C GLN A 215 1.55 -0.38 3.47
N GLN A 216 0.36 -0.64 4.00
CA GLN A 216 -0.22 -2.00 4.04
C GLN A 216 -0.46 -2.53 2.63
N LEU A 217 -1.07 -1.72 1.76
CA LEU A 217 -1.34 -2.09 0.36
C LEU A 217 -0.03 -2.34 -0.41
N MET A 218 0.98 -1.47 -0.26
CA MET A 218 2.27 -1.63 -0.94
C MET A 218 3.00 -2.90 -0.49
N GLY A 219 2.89 -3.23 0.80
CA GLY A 219 3.36 -4.49 1.35
C GLY A 219 2.66 -5.65 0.65
N HIS A 220 1.34 -5.75 0.81
CA HIS A 220 0.51 -6.81 0.25
C HIS A 220 0.76 -7.04 -1.26
N LEU A 221 0.63 -6.00 -2.10
CA LEU A 221 0.87 -6.10 -3.55
C LEU A 221 2.30 -6.55 -3.90
N GLY A 222 3.28 -6.14 -3.09
CA GLY A 222 4.67 -6.54 -3.26
C GLY A 222 4.90 -8.01 -2.92
N GLU A 223 4.29 -8.48 -1.84
CA GLU A 223 4.36 -9.86 -1.38
C GLU A 223 3.67 -10.83 -2.35
N GLU A 224 2.49 -10.47 -2.85
CA GLU A 224 1.80 -11.21 -3.90
C GLU A 224 2.66 -11.35 -5.15
N GLU A 225 3.24 -10.24 -5.61
CA GLU A 225 4.15 -10.28 -6.76
C GLU A 225 5.32 -11.22 -6.51
N GLU A 226 5.99 -11.16 -5.35
CA GLU A 226 7.14 -12.02 -5.06
C GLU A 226 6.80 -13.50 -4.91
N ILE A 227 5.58 -13.82 -4.50
CA ILE A 227 5.17 -15.19 -4.23
C ILE A 227 4.49 -15.79 -5.46
N LEU A 228 3.46 -15.13 -5.98
CA LEU A 228 2.59 -15.66 -7.03
C LEU A 228 3.19 -15.50 -8.42
N MET A 229 3.99 -14.46 -8.69
CA MET A 229 4.61 -14.33 -10.02
C MET A 229 5.57 -15.48 -10.31
N PRO A 230 6.53 -15.83 -9.45
CA PRO A 230 7.39 -17.00 -9.70
C PRO A 230 6.61 -18.28 -9.94
N MET A 231 5.58 -18.55 -9.13
CA MET A 231 4.68 -19.69 -9.34
C MET A 231 4.04 -19.66 -10.73
N SER A 232 3.48 -18.51 -11.12
CA SER A 232 2.82 -18.35 -12.43
C SER A 232 3.77 -18.63 -13.59
N LEU A 233 5.04 -18.25 -13.47
CA LEU A 233 6.03 -18.42 -14.53
C LEU A 233 6.42 -19.88 -14.73
N THR A 234 6.24 -20.75 -13.74
CA THR A 234 6.52 -22.20 -13.88
C THR A 234 5.49 -22.95 -14.71
N PHE A 235 4.35 -22.35 -15.05
CA PHE A 235 3.30 -23.04 -15.82
C PHE A 235 3.72 -23.29 -17.27
N GLU A 236 3.84 -24.56 -17.65
CA GLU A 236 4.14 -24.97 -19.04
C GLU A 236 2.99 -24.69 -20.01
N LYS A 237 1.75 -24.63 -19.51
CA LYS A 237 0.52 -24.34 -20.27
C LYS A 237 -0.16 -23.09 -19.72
N ARG A 238 -0.82 -22.34 -20.61
CA ARG A 238 -1.62 -21.17 -20.24
C ARG A 238 -2.69 -21.59 -19.24
N MET A 239 -2.82 -20.86 -18.13
CA MET A 239 -3.90 -21.14 -17.19
C MET A 239 -5.26 -20.90 -17.86
N PRO A 240 -6.26 -21.78 -17.62
CA PRO A 240 -7.62 -21.52 -18.09
C PRO A 240 -8.14 -20.23 -17.46
N LEU A 241 -8.72 -19.37 -18.29
CA LEU A 241 -9.52 -18.22 -17.86
C LEU A 241 -10.93 -18.69 -17.46
#